data_AF-A0A2V4D0J4-F1
#
_entry.id   AF-A0A2V4D0J4-F1
#
_cell.length_a   1.000
_cell.length_b   1.000
_cell.length_c   1.000
_cell.angle_alpha   90.00
_cell.angle_beta   90.00
_cell.angle_gamma   90.00
#
_symmetry.space_group_name_H-M   'P 1'
#
loop_
_entity.id
_entity.type
_entity.pdbx_description
1 polymer ?
#
loop_
_entity_poly.entity_id
_entity_poly.type
_entity_poly.pdbx_seq_one_letter_code
_entity_poly.pdbx_strand_id
1 'polypeptide(L)'
;MLFITTLIMMTDNVGWKLKMRSIAVMCGVVYVLNIARLVVLYPLAVSSCANDPRGYSCAAEMWQFHTFVYQWGFLFVLVLMWLAWFIWIGGAKRVAAASREDRAPLRISVREQWGGHHWVIIIIAFLLIGIAIDTTLNDDAFNSAQRAQNNCTALEEYSPTCADAEKTWNDEVGSVWSMATLGILGIGGTILEFSRRDNDSAEDDSTPEESRGNDLSEEDEILESDALEVSASEEE
;
A
#
# COMPACT_ATOMS: atom_id res chain seq x y z
N MET A 1 6.49 -18.16 9.41
CA MET A 1 5.24 -18.33 10.19
C MET A 1 4.29 -17.16 10.00
N LEU A 2 4.71 -15.92 10.29
CA LEU A 2 3.85 -14.73 10.15
C LEU A 2 3.24 -14.60 8.74
N PHE A 3 4.05 -14.73 7.68
CA PHE A 3 3.59 -14.58 6.30
C PHE A 3 2.37 -15.45 5.93
N ILE A 4 2.44 -16.78 6.16
CA ILE A 4 1.35 -17.71 5.83
C ILE A 4 0.11 -17.44 6.70
N THR A 5 0.31 -17.13 7.98
CA THR A 5 -0.80 -16.79 8.87
C THR A 5 -1.53 -15.54 8.39
N THR A 6 -0.80 -14.49 7.98
CA THR A 6 -1.39 -13.26 7.43
C THR A 6 -2.17 -13.54 6.14
N LEU A 7 -1.62 -14.32 5.21
CA LEU A 7 -2.32 -14.67 3.97
C LEU A 7 -3.63 -15.46 4.21
N ILE A 8 -3.62 -16.40 5.16
CA ILE A 8 -4.83 -17.14 5.53
C ILE A 8 -5.83 -16.23 6.25
N MET A 9 -5.35 -15.29 7.06
CA MET A 9 -6.20 -14.35 7.80
C MET A 9 -6.93 -13.40 6.83
N MET A 10 -6.21 -12.79 5.88
CA MET A 10 -6.77 -11.87 4.88
C MET A 10 -7.64 -12.57 3.82
N THR A 11 -7.69 -13.90 3.80
CA THR A 11 -8.64 -14.61 2.94
C THR A 11 -10.05 -14.46 3.49
N ASP A 12 -10.88 -13.66 2.82
CA ASP A 12 -12.24 -13.35 3.25
C ASP A 12 -13.18 -14.55 3.21
N ASN A 13 -14.23 -14.46 4.04
CA ASN A 13 -15.41 -15.34 4.07
C ASN A 13 -15.13 -16.83 4.51
N VAL A 14 -13.92 -17.19 4.97
CA VAL A 14 -13.60 -18.57 5.40
C VAL A 14 -13.96 -18.71 6.88
N GLY A 15 -14.71 -19.76 7.25
CA GLY A 15 -15.09 -20.02 8.64
C GLY A 15 -13.88 -20.11 9.58
N TRP A 16 -13.98 -19.50 10.76
CA TRP A 16 -12.90 -19.40 11.76
C TRP A 16 -12.26 -20.75 12.13
N LYS A 17 -13.09 -21.80 12.24
CA LYS A 17 -12.62 -23.17 12.55
C LYS A 17 -11.74 -23.76 11.45
N LEU A 18 -12.07 -23.49 10.19
CA LEU A 18 -11.27 -23.91 9.03
C LEU A 18 -9.97 -23.12 8.95
N LYS A 19 -10.01 -21.79 9.18
CA LYS A 19 -8.82 -20.95 9.26
C LYS A 19 -7.82 -21.48 10.30
N MET A 20 -8.26 -21.71 11.54
CA MET A 20 -7.37 -22.19 12.61
C MET A 20 -6.79 -23.58 12.32
N ARG A 21 -7.58 -24.51 11.76
CA ARG A 21 -7.08 -25.84 11.37
C ARG A 21 -6.06 -25.76 10.23
N SER A 22 -6.29 -24.89 9.24
CA SER A 22 -5.31 -24.66 8.16
C SER A 22 -4.04 -23.99 8.63
N ILE A 23 -4.14 -23.01 9.55
CA ILE A 23 -2.96 -22.35 10.14
C ILE A 23 -2.10 -23.37 10.88
N ALA A 24 -2.71 -24.23 11.70
CA ALA A 24 -1.98 -25.27 12.43
C ALA A 24 -1.24 -26.25 11.49
N VAL A 25 -1.94 -26.76 10.45
CA VAL A 25 -1.34 -27.68 9.48
C VAL A 25 -0.23 -27.01 8.68
N MET A 26 -0.47 -25.80 8.14
CA MET A 26 0.52 -25.08 7.37
C MET A 26 1.73 -24.66 8.21
N CYS A 27 1.53 -24.26 9.46
CA CYS A 27 2.61 -23.96 10.40
C CYS A 27 3.50 -25.20 10.64
N GLY A 28 2.87 -26.37 10.82
CA GLY A 28 3.59 -27.65 10.93
C GLY A 28 4.41 -27.98 9.69
N VAL A 29 3.83 -27.84 8.49
CA VAL A 29 4.54 -28.08 7.22
C VAL A 29 5.72 -27.12 7.06
N VAL A 30 5.52 -25.82 7.30
CA VAL A 30 6.59 -24.81 7.22
C VAL A 30 7.70 -25.08 8.23
N TYR A 31 7.36 -25.59 9.42
CA TYR A 31 8.36 -25.94 10.43
C TYR A 31 9.27 -27.07 9.94
N VAL A 32 8.69 -28.14 9.40
CA VAL A 32 9.46 -29.25 8.82
C VAL A 32 10.31 -28.77 7.64
N LEU A 33 9.73 -27.93 6.77
CA LEU A 33 10.44 -27.41 5.61
C LEU A 33 11.60 -26.48 6.01
N ASN A 34 11.45 -25.73 7.11
CA ASN A 34 12.53 -24.93 7.69
C ASN A 34 13.66 -25.79 8.25
N ILE A 35 13.35 -26.92 8.88
CA ILE A 35 14.37 -27.88 9.33
C ILE A 35 15.04 -28.55 8.12
N ALA A 36 14.27 -29.02 7.13
CA ALA A 36 14.79 -29.63 5.92
C ALA A 36 15.73 -28.69 5.16
N ARG A 37 15.42 -27.39 5.12
CA ARG A 37 16.31 -26.35 4.61
C ARG A 37 17.67 -26.38 5.33
N LEU A 38 17.68 -26.35 6.65
CA LEU A 38 18.93 -26.37 7.42
C LEU A 38 19.74 -27.64 7.12
N VAL A 39 19.08 -28.79 7.02
CA VAL A 39 19.74 -30.08 6.77
C VAL A 39 20.29 -30.19 5.35
N VAL A 40 19.55 -29.75 4.33
CA VAL A 40 19.96 -29.85 2.92
C VAL A 40 20.99 -28.78 2.54
N LEU A 41 20.84 -27.55 3.07
CA LEU A 41 21.73 -26.45 2.70
C LEU A 41 23.05 -26.43 3.47
N TYR A 42 23.10 -27.03 4.66
CA TYR A 42 24.34 -27.14 5.44
C TYR A 42 25.50 -27.80 4.68
N PRO A 43 25.34 -28.97 4.04
CA PRO A 43 26.44 -29.60 3.30
C PRO A 43 26.85 -28.80 2.05
N LEU A 44 25.91 -28.09 1.40
CA LEU A 44 26.21 -27.24 0.25
C LEU A 44 27.08 -26.04 0.66
N ALA A 45 26.77 -25.40 1.79
CA ALA A 45 27.55 -24.29 2.32
C ALA A 45 28.97 -24.71 2.76
N VAL A 46 29.15 -25.94 3.26
CA VAL A 46 30.45 -26.43 3.74
C VAL A 46 31.31 -27.01 2.59
N SER A 47 30.69 -27.52 1.52
CA SER A 47 31.41 -28.17 0.42
C SER A 47 32.41 -27.25 -0.30
N SER A 48 32.09 -25.97 -0.46
CA SER A 48 32.98 -24.96 -1.08
C SER A 48 34.08 -24.46 -0.13
N CYS A 49 33.92 -24.63 1.19
CA CYS A 49 34.88 -24.22 2.20
C CYS A 49 35.77 -25.38 2.71
N ALA A 50 35.57 -26.60 2.21
CA ALA A 50 36.31 -27.79 2.65
C ALA A 50 37.79 -27.79 2.24
N ASN A 51 38.13 -27.06 1.17
CA ASN A 51 39.50 -27.03 0.62
C ASN A 51 40.29 -25.76 1.01
N ASP A 52 39.62 -24.63 1.28
CA ASP A 52 40.26 -23.41 1.79
C ASP A 52 39.28 -22.59 2.65
N PRO A 53 39.24 -22.84 3.98
CA PRO A 53 38.27 -22.23 4.89
C PRO A 53 38.52 -20.73 5.13
N ARG A 54 39.60 -20.14 4.58
CA ARG A 54 39.90 -18.70 4.72
C ARG A 54 40.04 -17.99 3.35
N GLY A 55 39.81 -18.71 2.26
CA GLY A 55 39.93 -18.19 0.90
C GLY A 55 38.71 -17.39 0.43
N TYR A 56 38.95 -16.44 -0.48
CA TYR A 56 37.92 -15.60 -1.13
C TYR A 56 36.77 -16.42 -1.75
N SER A 57 37.08 -17.59 -2.32
CA SER A 57 36.11 -18.48 -2.96
C SER A 57 35.10 -19.11 -1.98
N CYS A 58 35.45 -19.25 -0.70
CA CYS A 58 34.54 -19.78 0.33
C CYS A 58 33.48 -18.73 0.74
N ALA A 59 33.89 -17.47 0.92
CA ALA A 59 32.97 -16.40 1.34
C ALA A 59 32.02 -15.94 0.22
N ALA A 60 32.52 -15.79 -1.01
CA ALA A 60 31.74 -15.29 -2.13
C ALA A 60 30.62 -16.26 -2.55
N GLU A 61 30.94 -17.54 -2.70
CA GLU A 61 29.98 -18.58 -3.06
C GLU A 61 28.95 -18.82 -1.96
N MET A 62 29.37 -18.76 -0.68
CA MET A 62 28.45 -18.86 0.46
C MET A 62 27.46 -17.69 0.48
N TRP A 63 27.92 -16.47 0.20
CA TRP A 63 27.06 -15.28 0.16
C TRP A 63 26.07 -15.33 -1.00
N GLN A 64 26.52 -15.65 -2.21
CA GLN A 64 25.65 -15.79 -3.39
C GLN A 64 24.56 -16.86 -3.19
N PHE A 65 24.95 -18.01 -2.64
CA PHE A 65 24.01 -19.08 -2.31
C PHE A 65 23.00 -18.64 -1.24
N HIS A 66 23.45 -17.96 -0.18
CA HIS A 66 22.55 -17.43 0.84
C HIS A 66 21.57 -16.42 0.27
N THR A 67 22.04 -15.46 -0.52
CA THR A 67 21.22 -14.42 -1.17
C THR A 67 20.17 -15.04 -2.08
N PHE A 68 20.55 -15.98 -2.96
CA PHE A 68 19.60 -16.66 -3.85
C PHE A 68 18.50 -17.40 -3.08
N VAL A 69 18.88 -18.17 -2.05
CA VAL A 69 17.91 -18.94 -1.24
C VAL A 69 16.97 -18.03 -0.45
N TYR A 70 17.48 -16.91 0.09
CA TYR A 70 16.65 -15.96 0.82
C TYR A 70 15.70 -15.19 -0.10
N GLN A 71 16.18 -14.80 -1.28
CA GLN A 71 15.41 -13.99 -2.21
C GLN A 71 14.32 -14.79 -2.93
N TRP A 72 14.61 -16.04 -3.32
CA TRP A 72 13.71 -16.85 -4.15
C TRP A 72 13.23 -18.12 -3.48
N GLY A 73 14.10 -18.82 -2.74
CA GLY A 73 13.84 -20.18 -2.27
C GLY A 73 12.64 -20.28 -1.34
N PHE A 74 12.70 -19.61 -0.20
CA PHE A 74 11.65 -19.78 0.82
C PHE A 74 10.33 -19.11 0.42
N LEU A 75 10.40 -17.92 -0.19
CA LEU A 75 9.21 -17.16 -0.56
C LEU A 75 8.39 -17.89 -1.63
N PHE A 76 9.04 -18.40 -2.67
CA PHE A 76 8.36 -19.09 -3.77
C PHE A 76 7.62 -20.34 -3.28
N VAL A 77 8.27 -21.18 -2.47
CA VAL A 77 7.66 -22.40 -1.91
C VAL A 77 6.45 -22.06 -1.04
N LEU A 78 6.56 -21.02 -0.19
CA LEU A 78 5.44 -20.58 0.64
C LEU A 78 4.26 -20.08 -0.18
N VAL A 79 4.51 -19.27 -1.22
CA VAL A 79 3.46 -18.73 -2.08
C VAL A 79 2.76 -19.85 -2.86
N LEU A 80 3.51 -20.79 -3.44
CA LEU A 80 2.91 -21.93 -4.16
C LEU A 80 2.08 -22.84 -3.23
N MET A 81 2.59 -23.15 -2.05
CA MET A 81 1.87 -23.97 -1.07
C MET A 81 0.57 -23.29 -0.63
N TRP A 82 0.63 -21.99 -0.34
CA TRP A 82 -0.56 -21.20 -0.02
C TRP A 82 -1.53 -21.15 -1.20
N LEU A 83 -1.05 -20.92 -2.42
CA LEU A 83 -1.88 -20.84 -3.63
C LEU A 83 -2.62 -22.15 -3.88
N ALA A 84 -1.94 -23.29 -3.75
CA ALA A 84 -2.56 -24.60 -3.86
C ALA A 84 -3.69 -24.79 -2.83
N TRP A 85 -3.45 -24.41 -1.57
CA TRP A 85 -4.46 -24.44 -0.53
C TRP A 85 -5.63 -23.47 -0.78
N PHE A 86 -5.33 -22.26 -1.26
CA PHE A 86 -6.31 -21.22 -1.57
C PHE A 86 -7.26 -21.65 -2.71
N ILE A 87 -6.70 -22.29 -3.74
CA ILE A 87 -7.51 -22.87 -4.84
C ILE A 87 -8.35 -24.03 -4.30
N TRP A 88 -7.77 -24.91 -3.49
CA TRP A 88 -8.45 -26.08 -2.94
C TRP A 88 -9.65 -25.71 -2.05
N ILE A 89 -9.54 -24.64 -1.24
CA ILE A 89 -10.64 -24.15 -0.40
C ILE A 89 -11.68 -23.31 -1.16
N GLY A 90 -11.54 -23.18 -2.49
CA GLY A 90 -12.45 -22.38 -3.32
C GLY A 90 -12.31 -20.86 -3.12
N GLY A 91 -11.14 -20.40 -2.67
CA GLY A 91 -10.87 -18.98 -2.40
C GLY A 91 -11.15 -18.08 -3.60
N ALA A 92 -10.79 -18.49 -4.82
CA ALA A 92 -10.99 -17.71 -6.04
C ALA A 92 -12.47 -17.39 -6.30
N LYS A 93 -13.38 -18.36 -6.13
CA LYS A 93 -14.82 -18.14 -6.33
C LYS A 93 -15.41 -17.24 -5.25
N ARG A 94 -14.90 -17.35 -4.03
CA ARG A 94 -15.40 -16.63 -2.85
C ARG A 94 -14.93 -15.17 -2.81
N VAL A 95 -13.68 -14.91 -3.23
CA VAL A 95 -13.15 -13.55 -3.45
C VAL A 95 -13.83 -12.90 -4.65
N ALA A 96 -14.05 -13.64 -5.75
CA ALA A 96 -14.77 -13.12 -6.91
C ALA A 96 -16.26 -12.84 -6.63
N ALA A 97 -16.88 -13.52 -5.66
CA ALA A 97 -18.23 -13.23 -5.20
C ALA A 97 -18.25 -11.96 -4.32
N ALA A 98 -17.35 -11.87 -3.34
CA ALA A 98 -17.21 -10.68 -2.48
C ALA A 98 -16.90 -9.40 -3.28
N SER A 99 -16.05 -9.49 -4.31
CA SER A 99 -15.73 -8.35 -5.19
C SER A 99 -16.91 -7.90 -6.06
N ARG A 100 -17.93 -8.75 -6.24
CA ARG A 100 -19.15 -8.40 -6.99
C ARG A 100 -20.19 -7.70 -6.11
N GLU A 101 -20.24 -8.01 -4.81
CA GLU A 101 -21.12 -7.34 -3.86
C GLU A 101 -20.65 -5.91 -3.53
N ASP A 102 -19.34 -5.66 -3.51
CA ASP A 102 -18.73 -4.35 -3.19
C ASP A 102 -18.72 -3.32 -4.35
N ARG A 103 -19.59 -3.47 -5.34
CA ARG A 103 -19.62 -2.73 -6.63
C ARG A 103 -20.01 -1.25 -6.59
N ALA A 104 -19.71 -0.52 -5.52
CA ALA A 104 -19.72 0.94 -5.58
C ALA A 104 -18.35 1.42 -6.08
N PRO A 105 -18.26 2.07 -7.26
CA PRO A 105 -16.98 2.53 -7.79
C PRO A 105 -16.37 3.57 -6.83
N LEU A 106 -15.11 3.38 -6.45
CA LEU A 106 -14.36 4.40 -5.70
C LEU A 106 -14.15 5.61 -6.62
N ARG A 107 -14.62 6.78 -6.19
CA ARG A 107 -14.30 8.05 -6.84
C ARG A 107 -13.15 8.69 -6.08
N ILE A 108 -11.99 8.79 -6.74
CA ILE A 108 -10.85 9.56 -6.27
C ILE A 108 -11.15 11.02 -6.61
N SER A 109 -11.37 11.84 -5.59
CA SER A 109 -11.52 13.29 -5.73
C SER A 109 -10.39 14.01 -5.00
N VAL A 110 -9.99 15.17 -5.50
CA VAL A 110 -9.08 16.06 -4.78
C VAL A 110 -9.87 16.74 -3.67
N ARG A 111 -9.34 16.73 -2.44
CA ARG A 111 -10.01 17.33 -1.29
C ARG A 111 -10.06 18.86 -1.43
N GLU A 112 -11.27 19.40 -1.45
CA GLU A 112 -11.52 20.84 -1.63
C GLU A 112 -11.63 21.58 -0.28
N GLN A 113 -12.13 20.91 0.76
CA GLN A 113 -12.21 21.46 2.12
C GLN A 113 -11.08 20.96 3.03
N TRP A 114 -10.32 21.90 3.61
CA TRP A 114 -9.16 21.61 4.45
C TRP A 114 -9.43 21.99 5.90
N GLY A 115 -9.65 20.99 6.76
CA GLY A 115 -9.68 21.16 8.20
C GLY A 115 -8.30 21.44 8.81
N GLY A 116 -8.27 21.99 10.04
CA GLY A 116 -7.02 22.37 10.71
C GLY A 116 -6.04 21.21 10.94
N HIS A 117 -6.52 19.98 11.13
CA HIS A 117 -5.67 18.81 11.31
C HIS A 117 -4.90 18.42 10.04
N HIS A 118 -5.46 18.64 8.86
CA HIS A 118 -4.77 18.33 7.59
C HIS A 118 -3.58 19.26 7.36
N TRP A 119 -3.71 20.53 7.73
CA TRP A 119 -2.62 21.49 7.68
C TRP A 119 -1.45 21.10 8.59
N VAL A 120 -1.73 20.62 9.80
CA VAL A 120 -0.69 20.14 10.73
C VAL A 120 0.07 18.97 10.11
N ILE A 121 -0.62 18.01 9.50
CA ILE A 121 0.00 16.84 8.86
C ILE A 121 0.89 17.27 7.68
N ILE A 122 0.43 18.22 6.85
CA ILE A 122 1.24 18.76 5.76
C ILE A 122 2.52 19.43 6.25
N ILE A 123 2.42 20.25 7.29
CA ILE A 123 3.59 20.95 7.84
C ILE A 123 4.62 19.93 8.35
N ILE A 124 4.17 18.91 9.08
CA ILE A 124 5.05 17.83 9.56
C ILE A 124 5.67 17.08 8.38
N ALA A 125 4.88 16.78 7.34
CA ALA A 125 5.38 16.08 6.15
C ALA A 125 6.47 16.86 5.41
N PHE A 126 6.26 18.17 5.20
CA PHE A 126 7.28 19.03 4.61
C PHE A 126 8.52 19.16 5.49
N LEU A 127 8.36 19.21 6.82
CA LEU A 127 9.47 19.25 7.76
C LEU A 127 10.30 17.96 7.70
N LEU A 128 9.67 16.79 7.64
CA LEU A 128 10.37 15.50 7.51
C LEU A 128 11.15 15.41 6.19
N ILE A 129 10.56 15.86 5.08
CA ILE A 129 11.25 15.90 3.80
C ILE A 129 12.40 16.92 3.83
N GLY A 130 12.21 18.08 4.46
CA GLY A 130 13.24 19.09 4.62
C GLY A 130 14.45 18.57 5.41
N ILE A 131 14.21 17.86 6.52
CA ILE A 131 15.28 17.22 7.29
C ILE A 131 15.99 16.16 6.46
N ALA A 132 15.25 15.29 5.74
CA ALA A 132 15.86 14.27 4.88
C ALA A 132 16.78 14.88 3.79
N ILE A 133 16.36 15.99 3.20
CA ILE A 133 17.16 16.73 2.22
C ILE A 133 18.40 17.35 2.89
N ASP A 134 18.23 18.00 4.04
CA ASP A 134 19.34 18.60 4.78
C ASP A 134 20.39 17.57 5.17
N THR A 135 19.98 16.41 5.70
CA THR A 135 20.87 15.29 6.02
C THR A 135 21.63 14.82 4.78
N THR A 136 20.97 14.71 3.63
CA THR A 136 21.63 14.25 2.40
C THR A 136 22.67 15.25 1.87
N LEU A 137 22.43 16.54 2.05
CA LEU A 137 23.27 17.59 1.45
C LEU A 137 24.37 18.10 2.39
N ASN A 138 24.08 18.21 3.69
CA ASN A 138 24.90 18.96 4.64
C ASN A 138 25.46 18.09 5.77
N ASP A 139 24.98 16.87 5.98
CA ASP A 139 25.42 16.05 7.09
C ASP A 139 26.74 15.30 6.78
N ASP A 140 27.73 15.48 7.65
CA ASP A 140 29.04 14.85 7.51
C ASP A 140 29.02 13.35 7.82
N ALA A 141 28.12 12.88 8.70
CA ALA A 141 27.96 11.46 8.99
C ALA A 141 27.37 10.72 7.78
N PHE A 142 26.32 11.27 7.15
CA PHE A 142 25.76 10.72 5.92
C PHE A 142 26.81 10.65 4.79
N ASN A 143 27.54 11.75 4.58
CA ASN A 143 28.57 11.83 3.53
C ASN A 143 29.77 10.92 3.81
N SER A 144 30.19 10.77 5.07
CA SER A 144 31.31 9.89 5.43
C SER A 144 30.93 8.41 5.34
N ALA A 145 29.71 8.03 5.76
CA ALA A 145 29.18 6.69 5.57
C ALA A 145 29.13 6.31 4.08
N GLN A 146 28.66 7.23 3.23
CA GLN A 146 28.61 7.03 1.78
C GLN A 146 30.00 6.82 1.18
N ARG A 147 30.98 7.63 1.58
CA ARG A 147 32.38 7.48 1.10
C ARG A 147 33.00 6.17 1.56
N ALA A 148 32.79 5.79 2.82
CA ALA A 148 33.29 4.54 3.36
C ALA A 148 32.75 3.33 2.58
N GLN A 149 31.45 3.32 2.28
CA GLN A 149 30.83 2.27 1.49
C GLN A 149 31.31 2.25 0.02
N ASN A 150 31.44 3.42 -0.60
CA ASN A 150 31.96 3.53 -1.96
C ASN A 150 33.41 3.05 -2.08
N ASN A 151 34.24 3.26 -1.05
CA ASN A 151 35.61 2.77 -1.03
C ASN A 151 35.65 1.24 -0.94
N CYS A 152 34.81 0.63 -0.10
CA CYS A 152 34.71 -0.82 0.03
C CYS A 152 34.20 -1.50 -1.24
N THR A 153 33.21 -0.91 -1.91
CA THR A 153 32.70 -1.43 -3.18
C THR A 153 33.69 -1.25 -4.34
N ALA A 154 34.45 -0.14 -4.37
CA ALA A 154 35.46 0.10 -5.40
C ALA A 154 36.68 -0.83 -5.30
N LEU A 155 37.01 -1.31 -4.10
CA LEU A 155 38.15 -2.20 -3.86
C LEU A 155 37.79 -3.70 -3.94
N GLU A 156 36.50 -4.03 -4.13
CA GLU A 156 35.97 -5.41 -4.05
C GLU A 156 36.43 -6.15 -2.77
N GLU A 157 36.68 -5.42 -1.68
CA GLU A 157 37.25 -5.96 -0.45
C GLU A 157 36.16 -6.28 0.57
N TYR A 158 36.04 -7.55 0.95
CA TYR A 158 35.16 -7.97 2.05
C TYR A 158 35.97 -8.11 3.34
N SER A 159 36.00 -7.04 4.13
CA SER A 159 36.68 -6.96 5.42
C SER A 159 35.71 -6.57 6.56
N PRO A 160 36.03 -6.84 7.84
CA PRO A 160 35.19 -6.42 8.97
C PRO A 160 34.91 -4.91 8.99
N THR A 161 35.85 -4.10 8.51
CA THR A 161 35.68 -2.64 8.38
C THR A 161 34.67 -2.28 7.30
N CYS A 162 34.60 -3.05 6.21
CA CYS A 162 33.60 -2.85 5.17
C CYS A 162 32.21 -3.30 5.58
N ALA A 163 32.10 -4.37 6.38
CA ALA A 163 30.82 -4.76 6.96
C ALA A 163 30.25 -3.69 7.91
N ASP A 164 31.11 -3.02 8.68
CA ASP A 164 30.70 -1.92 9.58
C ASP A 164 30.33 -0.64 8.79
N ALA A 165 31.09 -0.33 7.73
CA ALA A 165 30.77 0.76 6.80
C ALA A 165 29.43 0.55 6.09
N GLU A 166 29.16 -0.68 5.61
CA GLU A 166 27.88 -1.03 4.98
C GLU A 166 26.72 -0.90 5.95
N LYS A 167 26.89 -1.36 7.19
CA LYS A 167 25.88 -1.22 8.22
C LYS A 167 25.57 0.25 8.51
N THR A 168 26.60 1.05 8.71
CA THR A 168 26.45 2.49 8.99
C THR A 168 25.74 3.19 7.83
N TRP A 169 26.14 2.89 6.59
CA TRP A 169 25.47 3.41 5.39
C TRP A 169 23.99 3.03 5.33
N ASN A 170 23.66 1.76 5.59
CA ASN A 170 22.28 1.29 5.57
C ASN A 170 21.41 1.94 6.66
N ASP A 171 21.97 2.17 7.85
CA ASP A 171 21.25 2.84 8.95
C ASP A 171 20.94 4.32 8.59
N GLU A 172 21.93 5.04 8.07
CA GLU A 172 21.78 6.45 7.66
C GLU A 172 20.80 6.61 6.48
N VAL A 173 20.98 5.82 5.42
CA VAL A 173 20.07 5.80 4.26
C VAL A 173 18.66 5.39 4.67
N GLY A 174 18.54 4.39 5.55
CA GLY A 174 17.26 3.92 6.05
C GLY A 174 16.49 5.04 6.77
N SER A 175 17.18 5.86 7.55
CA SER A 175 16.58 7.01 8.24
C SER A 175 16.04 8.05 7.26
N VAL A 176 16.84 8.43 6.25
CA VAL A 176 16.48 9.41 5.22
C VAL A 176 15.28 8.94 4.40
N TRP A 177 15.29 7.68 3.94
CA TRP A 177 14.17 7.10 3.19
C TRP A 177 12.90 7.01 4.02
N SER A 178 13.01 6.67 5.31
CA SER A 178 11.85 6.59 6.19
C SER A 178 11.19 7.97 6.37
N MET A 179 11.99 9.02 6.58
CA MET A 179 11.47 10.39 6.69
C MET A 179 10.83 10.87 5.38
N ALA A 180 11.48 10.62 4.24
CA ALA A 180 10.97 10.99 2.92
C ALA A 180 9.66 10.26 2.57
N THR A 181 9.59 8.95 2.81
CA THR A 181 8.39 8.15 2.52
C THR A 181 7.21 8.54 3.41
N LEU A 182 7.43 8.76 4.70
CA LEU A 182 6.39 9.24 5.61
C LEU A 182 5.89 10.64 5.21
N GLY A 183 6.78 11.53 4.78
CA GLY A 183 6.39 12.84 4.26
C GLY A 183 5.52 12.75 3.00
N ILE A 184 5.94 11.96 2.01
CA ILE A 184 5.17 11.77 0.77
C ILE A 184 3.81 11.13 1.05
N LEU A 185 3.75 10.12 1.91
CA LEU A 185 2.49 9.48 2.29
C LEU A 185 1.56 10.43 3.06
N GLY A 186 2.11 11.27 3.94
CA GLY A 186 1.34 12.29 4.65
C GLY A 186 0.69 13.30 3.71
N ILE A 187 1.42 13.74 2.68
CA ILE A 187 0.90 14.65 1.65
C ILE A 187 -0.15 13.93 0.79
N GLY A 188 0.17 12.74 0.28
CA GLY A 188 -0.75 11.97 -0.57
C GLY A 188 -2.06 11.61 0.15
N GLY A 189 -1.98 11.20 1.42
CA GLY A 189 -3.13 10.84 2.23
C GLY A 189 -4.01 12.01 2.66
N THR A 190 -3.50 13.25 2.64
CA THR A 190 -4.28 14.45 2.96
C THR A 190 -4.94 15.07 1.72
N ILE A 191 -4.28 15.01 0.55
CA ILE A 191 -4.79 15.57 -0.70
C ILE A 191 -5.93 14.72 -1.29
N LEU A 192 -5.82 13.39 -1.19
CA LEU A 192 -6.78 12.47 -1.81
C LEU A 192 -7.96 12.19 -0.88
N GLU A 193 -9.17 12.34 -1.40
CA GLU A 193 -10.40 11.91 -0.75
C GLU A 193 -10.97 10.70 -1.48
N PHE A 194 -11.19 9.62 -0.73
CA PHE A 194 -11.80 8.39 -1.22
C PHE A 194 -13.29 8.42 -0.86
N SER A 195 -14.13 8.74 -1.83
CA SER A 195 -15.58 8.63 -1.69
C SER A 195 -16.08 7.37 -2.39
N ARG A 196 -17.00 6.65 -1.74
CA ARG A 196 -17.69 5.53 -2.35
C ARG A 196 -18.94 6.09 -3.01
N ARG A 197 -19.13 5.85 -4.32
CA ARG A 197 -20.35 6.28 -5.00
C ARG A 197 -21.49 5.36 -4.57
N ASP A 198 -22.43 5.88 -3.79
CA ASP A 198 -23.69 5.16 -3.54
C ASP A 198 -24.43 5.00 -4.87
N ASN A 199 -24.81 3.77 -5.18
CA ASN A 199 -25.52 3.43 -6.42
C ASN A 199 -27.03 3.74 -6.29
N ASP A 200 -27.39 4.94 -5.80
CA ASP A 200 -28.79 5.38 -5.63
C ASP A 200 -29.14 6.59 -6.50
N SER A 201 -28.43 6.77 -7.63
CA SER A 201 -28.80 7.77 -8.64
C SER A 201 -28.60 7.17 -10.02
N ALA A 202 -29.44 6.19 -10.32
CA ALA A 202 -29.71 5.71 -11.68
C ALA A 202 -31.22 5.63 -11.90
N GLU A 203 -31.96 6.65 -11.47
CA GLU A 203 -33.32 6.89 -11.96
C GLU A 203 -33.62 8.38 -11.78
N ASP A 204 -33.23 9.18 -12.77
CA ASP A 204 -34.11 10.16 -13.43
C ASP A 204 -33.29 10.87 -14.51
N ASP A 205 -33.16 10.20 -15.66
CA ASP A 205 -32.89 10.87 -16.92
C ASP A 205 -34.20 10.98 -17.66
N SER A 206 -34.89 12.09 -17.44
CA SER A 206 -35.82 12.64 -18.42
C SER A 206 -35.70 14.16 -18.43
N THR A 207 -34.78 14.65 -19.26
CA THR A 207 -34.88 16.03 -19.75
C THR A 207 -36.12 16.14 -20.64
N PRO A 208 -36.76 17.32 -20.67
CA PRO A 208 -36.70 18.03 -21.93
C PRO A 208 -36.25 19.49 -21.80
N GLU A 209 -35.56 19.86 -22.87
CA GLU A 209 -35.13 21.16 -23.38
C GLU A 209 -35.97 22.41 -23.07
N GLU A 210 -35.22 23.53 -23.05
CA GLU A 210 -35.53 24.83 -23.67
C GLU A 210 -36.45 25.81 -22.94
N SER A 211 -35.84 26.83 -22.32
CA SER A 211 -35.91 28.21 -22.83
C SER A 211 -35.14 29.17 -21.93
N ARG A 212 -34.33 30.01 -22.57
CA ARG A 212 -33.43 31.01 -21.98
C ARG A 212 -34.01 32.39 -22.29
N GLY A 213 -34.27 33.17 -21.25
CA GLY A 213 -34.08 34.64 -21.23
C GLY A 213 -35.28 35.54 -21.53
N ASN A 214 -35.75 36.26 -20.49
CA ASN A 214 -35.76 37.72 -20.35
C ASN A 214 -36.79 38.09 -19.27
N ASP A 215 -36.45 38.73 -18.16
CA ASP A 215 -35.98 40.10 -17.93
C ASP A 215 -37.14 40.97 -17.39
N LEU A 216 -36.81 41.73 -16.33
CA LEU A 216 -37.45 42.93 -15.81
C LEU A 216 -38.69 42.92 -14.87
N SER A 217 -38.44 43.57 -13.72
CA SER A 217 -39.26 44.50 -12.92
C SER A 217 -40.57 44.01 -12.29
N GLU A 218 -40.67 43.94 -10.96
CA GLU A 218 -40.94 45.06 -10.01
C GLU A 218 -42.42 45.46 -9.95
N GLU A 219 -42.88 45.62 -8.71
CA GLU A 219 -44.00 46.46 -8.25
C GLU A 219 -45.42 45.87 -8.10
N ASP A 220 -45.87 46.00 -6.85
CA ASP A 220 -47.17 46.51 -6.39
C ASP A 220 -48.36 45.58 -6.18
N GLU A 221 -48.43 45.16 -4.91
CA GLU A 221 -49.61 45.20 -4.06
C GLU A 221 -50.41 46.52 -4.21
N ILE A 222 -51.73 46.41 -4.08
CA ILE A 222 -52.71 47.43 -3.64
C ILE A 222 -53.77 47.88 -4.69
N LEU A 223 -55.01 47.54 -4.30
CA LEU A 223 -56.28 48.26 -4.47
C LEU A 223 -57.09 48.19 -5.78
N GLU A 224 -58.39 48.02 -5.53
CA GLU A 224 -59.50 48.70 -6.21
C GLU A 224 -59.57 48.54 -7.73
N SER A 225 -60.55 47.78 -8.20
CA SER A 225 -61.88 48.37 -8.43
C SER A 225 -62.79 47.38 -9.13
N ASP A 226 -64.05 47.48 -8.72
CA ASP A 226 -65.21 46.82 -9.28
C ASP A 226 -65.31 46.88 -10.81
N ALA A 227 -66.13 45.93 -11.28
CA ALA A 227 -67.05 46.06 -12.41
C ALA A 227 -66.47 45.90 -13.83
N LEU A 228 -66.71 44.72 -14.39
CA LEU A 228 -67.52 44.54 -15.61
C LEU A 228 -67.86 43.04 -15.72
N GLU A 229 -69.00 42.56 -15.22
CA GLU A 229 -70.32 42.53 -15.86
C GLU A 229 -70.38 41.76 -17.19
N VAL A 230 -71.45 40.94 -17.30
CA VAL A 230 -71.96 40.22 -18.50
C VAL A 230 -71.26 38.87 -18.74
N SER A 231 -71.88 37.68 -18.67
CA SER A 231 -73.24 37.15 -18.95
C SER A 231 -73.19 35.64 -18.56
N ALA A 232 -74.24 34.85 -18.32
CA ALA A 232 -75.69 34.96 -18.37
C ALA A 232 -76.30 33.69 -17.71
N SER A 233 -77.59 33.82 -17.37
CA SER A 233 -78.67 32.79 -17.42
C SER A 233 -78.55 31.54 -16.54
N GLU A 234 -79.38 31.43 -15.49
CA GLU A 234 -80.67 30.67 -15.43
C GLU A 234 -80.39 29.17 -15.22
N GLU A 235 -80.92 28.50 -14.18
CA GLU A 235 -82.33 28.11 -14.03
C GLU A 235 -82.75 27.96 -12.53
N GLU A 236 -84.07 27.97 -12.35
CA GLU A 236 -84.91 27.99 -11.13
C GLU A 236 -84.62 26.97 -10.01
#